data_AF-A0A919MME1-F1
#
_entry.id   AF-A0A919MME1-F1
#
_cell.length_a   1.000
_cell.length_b   1.000
_cell.length_c   1.000
_cell.angle_alpha   90.00
_cell.angle_beta   90.00
_cell.angle_gamma   90.00
#
_symmetry.space_group_name_H-M   'P 1'
#
loop_
_entity.id
_entity.type
_entity.pdbx_description
1 polymer ?
#
loop_
_entity_poly.entity_id
_entity_poly.type
_entity_poly.pdbx_seq_one_letter_code
_entity_poly.pdbx_strand_id
1 'polypeptide(L)'
;MRTQGKRAVSAAALLLATAGAVVAGGGPASATAADCSNGANGFVTVSDNASGAVARHIEPYPEFIINLEYGTIGGVQRGFARLRGRTVQGDKVWMDWTRDAGRTWIQCGPFTVSYLFAPKTSAAQRTSRDANWRFRACGRGSGANESFCTTWW
;
A
#
# COMPACT_ATOMS: atom_id res chain seq x y z
N MET A 1 -56.61 37.61 39.72
CA MET A 1 -56.17 37.53 38.32
C MET A 1 -54.68 37.17 38.29
N ARG A 2 -54.29 36.25 37.41
CA ARG A 2 -53.01 35.51 37.38
C ARG A 2 -51.81 36.39 36.97
N THR A 3 -50.63 36.14 37.58
CA THR A 3 -49.34 35.73 36.92
C THR A 3 -48.20 35.74 37.96
N GLN A 4 -47.72 34.58 38.42
CA GLN A 4 -46.55 33.81 37.95
C GLN A 4 -45.17 34.37 38.37
N GLY A 5 -44.45 33.60 39.20
CA GLY A 5 -43.08 33.87 39.65
C GLY A 5 -42.00 33.20 38.79
N LYS A 6 -40.72 33.44 39.10
CA LYS A 6 -39.58 32.70 38.54
C LYS A 6 -38.47 32.50 39.58
N ARG A 7 -38.06 31.23 39.69
CA ARG A 7 -37.05 30.66 40.59
C ARG A 7 -35.64 30.91 40.06
N ALA A 8 -34.68 31.03 40.97
CA ALA A 8 -33.25 31.04 40.69
C ALA A 8 -32.78 29.66 40.19
N VAL A 9 -31.86 29.65 39.22
CA VAL A 9 -31.19 28.43 38.73
C VAL A 9 -29.69 28.68 38.72
N SER A 10 -28.98 27.98 39.61
CA SER A 10 -27.54 27.75 39.54
C SER A 10 -27.26 26.68 38.48
N ALA A 11 -26.25 26.90 37.64
CA ALA A 11 -25.71 25.88 36.75
C ALA A 11 -24.19 25.85 36.86
N ALA A 12 -23.67 24.82 37.54
CA ALA A 12 -22.25 24.47 37.54
C ALA A 12 -21.96 23.69 36.25
N ALA A 13 -21.06 24.21 35.40
CA ALA A 13 -20.64 23.55 34.18
C ALA A 13 -19.52 22.53 34.49
N LEU A 14 -19.83 21.24 34.33
CA LEU A 14 -18.85 20.15 34.31
C LEU A 14 -18.14 20.14 32.95
N LEU A 15 -16.86 20.48 32.93
CA LEU A 15 -15.98 20.31 31.77
C LEU A 15 -15.47 18.86 31.73
N LEU A 16 -16.07 18.04 30.86
CA LEU A 16 -15.55 16.73 30.48
C LEU A 16 -14.36 16.92 29.53
N ALA A 17 -13.14 16.73 30.03
CA ALA A 17 -11.94 16.67 29.20
C ALA A 17 -11.87 15.29 28.51
N THR A 18 -12.26 15.21 27.24
CA THR A 18 -12.00 14.03 26.41
C THR A 18 -10.52 14.01 26.02
N ALA A 19 -9.75 13.10 26.60
CA ALA A 19 -8.40 12.79 26.15
C ALA A 19 -8.46 12.17 24.74
N GLY A 20 -8.16 12.96 23.72
CA GLY A 20 -7.98 12.48 22.36
C GLY A 20 -6.69 11.68 22.27
N ALA A 21 -6.78 10.36 22.19
CA ALA A 21 -5.65 9.50 21.86
C ALA A 21 -5.25 9.79 20.39
N VAL A 22 -4.13 10.50 20.21
CA VAL A 22 -3.46 10.59 18.91
C VAL A 22 -2.94 9.21 18.56
N VAL A 23 -3.63 8.51 17.65
CA VAL A 23 -3.11 7.31 17.03
C VAL A 23 -1.98 7.75 16.10
N ALA A 24 -0.75 7.71 16.60
CA ALA A 24 0.43 7.85 15.76
C ALA A 24 0.41 6.70 14.73
N GLY A 25 0.07 7.02 13.49
CA GLY A 25 0.18 6.09 12.37
C GLY A 25 1.62 5.62 12.28
N GLY A 26 1.84 4.30 12.32
CA GLY A 26 3.17 3.72 12.14
C GLY A 26 3.78 4.22 10.83
N GLY A 27 4.96 4.82 10.92
CA GLY A 27 5.74 5.21 9.76
C GLY A 27 6.21 3.97 8.98
N PRO A 28 6.71 4.14 7.74
CA PRO A 28 7.31 3.06 6.99
C PRO A 28 8.44 2.44 7.83
N ALA A 29 8.29 1.18 8.22
CA ALA A 29 9.48 0.38 8.53
C ALA A 29 10.27 0.31 7.22
N SER A 30 11.42 0.97 7.19
CA SER A 30 12.24 1.13 5.99
C SER A 30 12.88 -0.20 5.63
N ALA A 31 12.10 -1.12 5.05
CA ALA A 31 12.63 -2.30 4.40
C ALA A 31 13.17 -1.90 3.02
N THR A 32 14.31 -2.49 2.67
CA THR A 32 14.99 -2.25 1.40
C THR A 32 14.67 -3.38 0.42
N ALA A 33 14.97 -3.22 -0.86
CA ALA A 33 14.83 -4.31 -1.85
C ALA A 33 15.55 -5.61 -1.43
N ALA A 34 16.54 -5.55 -0.53
CA ALA A 34 17.21 -6.72 0.02
C ALA A 34 16.27 -7.63 0.82
N ASP A 35 15.24 -7.08 1.47
CA ASP A 35 14.26 -7.81 2.28
C ASP A 35 13.32 -8.70 1.46
N CYS A 36 13.39 -8.63 0.14
CA CYS A 36 12.65 -9.51 -0.76
C CYS A 36 13.46 -10.08 -1.92
N SER A 37 14.76 -9.78 -1.97
CA SER A 37 15.67 -10.37 -2.95
C SER A 37 16.17 -11.73 -2.47
N ASN A 38 16.59 -12.60 -3.39
CA ASN A 38 17.21 -13.89 -3.09
C ASN A 38 16.39 -14.83 -2.15
N GLY A 39 15.06 -14.71 -2.13
CA GLY A 39 14.22 -15.54 -1.26
C GLY A 39 13.91 -14.94 0.12
N ALA A 40 14.45 -13.76 0.44
CA ALA A 40 14.22 -13.11 1.73
C ALA A 40 12.73 -12.95 2.02
N ASN A 41 12.35 -13.17 3.28
CA ASN A 41 10.96 -13.14 3.76
C ASN A 41 9.97 -14.05 2.98
N GLY A 42 10.46 -15.02 2.20
CA GLY A 42 9.61 -15.91 1.39
C GLY A 42 9.16 -15.33 0.04
N PHE A 43 9.72 -14.17 -0.35
CA PHE A 43 9.51 -13.61 -1.67
C PHE A 43 10.22 -14.45 -2.74
N VAL A 44 9.71 -14.41 -3.96
CA VAL A 44 10.36 -15.03 -5.13
C VAL A 44 10.44 -14.03 -6.26
N THR A 45 11.56 -14.03 -6.98
CA THR A 45 11.67 -13.26 -8.21
C THR A 45 10.69 -13.82 -9.24
N VAL A 46 10.02 -12.93 -9.96
CA VAL A 46 9.17 -13.27 -11.10
C VAL A 46 9.65 -12.53 -12.34
N SER A 47 9.28 -13.03 -13.52
CA SER A 47 9.57 -12.35 -14.78
C SER A 47 8.91 -10.98 -14.82
N ASP A 48 9.57 -9.97 -15.40
CA ASP A 48 8.99 -8.64 -15.61
C ASP A 48 7.74 -8.67 -16.50
N ASN A 49 7.57 -9.73 -17.30
CA ASN A 49 6.38 -9.99 -18.11
C ASN A 49 5.32 -10.86 -17.39
N ALA A 50 5.56 -11.26 -16.14
CA ALA A 50 4.58 -12.02 -15.39
C ALA A 50 3.25 -11.25 -15.32
N SER A 51 2.16 -11.99 -15.38
CA SER A 51 0.81 -11.44 -15.24
C SER A 51 -0.07 -12.39 -14.48
N GLY A 52 -1.04 -11.84 -13.77
CA GLY A 52 -2.04 -12.57 -13.00
C GLY A 52 -3.40 -11.90 -13.05
N ALA A 53 -4.29 -12.30 -12.15
CA ALA A 53 -5.54 -11.61 -11.91
C ALA A 53 -5.27 -10.27 -11.20
N VAL A 54 -5.94 -9.21 -11.62
CA VAL A 54 -5.79 -7.88 -11.02
C VAL A 54 -6.64 -7.80 -9.75
N ALA A 55 -5.99 -7.62 -8.59
CA ALA A 55 -6.67 -7.37 -7.32
C ALA A 55 -7.03 -5.90 -7.13
N ARG A 56 -6.08 -5.01 -7.48
CA ARG A 56 -6.23 -3.55 -7.43
C ARG A 56 -5.43 -2.93 -8.57
N HIS A 57 -5.86 -1.76 -9.02
CA HIS A 57 -5.24 -1.04 -10.11
C HIS A 57 -5.40 0.47 -9.89
N ILE A 58 -4.38 1.23 -10.26
CA ILE A 58 -4.45 2.68 -10.44
C ILE A 58 -3.70 3.09 -11.71
N GLU A 59 -4.13 4.22 -12.28
CA GLU A 59 -3.49 4.88 -13.42
C GLU A 59 -3.36 6.38 -13.11
N PRO A 60 -2.27 6.79 -12.44
CA PRO A 60 -2.07 8.17 -12.00
C PRO A 60 -2.01 9.19 -13.15
N TYR A 61 -1.56 8.74 -14.32
CA TYR A 61 -1.54 9.49 -15.56
C TYR A 61 -1.67 8.53 -16.74
N PRO A 62 -2.08 9.02 -17.93
CA PRO A 62 -2.42 8.16 -19.05
C PRO A 62 -1.34 7.13 -19.36
N GLU A 63 -1.78 5.87 -19.43
CA GLU A 63 -1.00 4.68 -19.73
C GLU A 63 0.11 4.34 -18.72
N PHE A 64 0.17 4.97 -17.54
CA PHE A 64 1.07 4.55 -16.46
C PHE A 64 0.32 3.71 -15.45
N ILE A 65 0.30 2.40 -15.70
CA ILE A 65 -0.62 1.48 -15.04
C ILE A 65 0.12 0.71 -13.96
N ILE A 66 -0.27 0.92 -12.70
CA ILE A 66 0.22 0.16 -11.55
C ILE A 66 -0.86 -0.83 -11.14
N ASN A 67 -0.55 -2.13 -11.26
CA ASN A 67 -1.42 -3.21 -10.83
C ASN A 67 -0.84 -3.92 -9.61
N LEU A 68 -1.72 -4.22 -8.67
CA LEU A 68 -1.52 -5.32 -7.75
C LEU A 68 -2.15 -6.57 -8.37
N GLU A 69 -1.33 -7.56 -8.68
CA GLU A 69 -1.76 -8.80 -9.30
C GLU A 69 -1.50 -9.99 -8.41
N TYR A 70 -2.27 -11.06 -8.61
CA TYR A 70 -2.07 -12.32 -7.94
C TYR A 70 -2.26 -13.50 -8.90
N GLY A 71 -1.49 -14.56 -8.70
CA GLY A 71 -1.52 -15.76 -9.53
C GLY A 71 -0.79 -16.93 -8.89
N THR A 72 -0.92 -18.12 -9.48
CA THR A 72 -0.15 -19.30 -9.04
C THR A 72 1.26 -19.21 -9.60
N ILE A 73 2.25 -18.99 -8.73
CA ILE A 73 3.66 -18.83 -9.07
C ILE A 73 4.47 -19.81 -8.22
N GLY A 74 5.18 -20.74 -8.88
CA GLY A 74 5.91 -21.81 -8.19
C GLY A 74 4.99 -22.72 -7.36
N GLY A 75 3.77 -22.99 -7.86
CA GLY A 75 2.78 -23.84 -7.19
C GLY A 75 2.03 -23.21 -6.02
N VAL A 76 2.28 -21.93 -5.70
CA VAL A 76 1.65 -21.22 -4.58
C VAL A 76 0.94 -19.96 -5.08
N GLN A 77 -0.20 -19.61 -4.48
CA GLN A 77 -0.86 -18.33 -4.74
C GLN A 77 0.02 -17.18 -4.22
N ARG A 78 0.46 -16.31 -5.12
CA ARG A 78 1.33 -15.18 -4.79
C ARG A 78 0.77 -13.87 -5.34
N GLY A 79 0.98 -12.79 -4.60
CA GLY A 79 0.73 -11.41 -5.01
C GLY A 79 2.04 -10.70 -5.39
N PHE A 80 1.98 -9.81 -6.37
CA PHE A 80 3.10 -8.98 -6.82
C PHE A 80 2.59 -7.66 -7.42
N ALA A 81 3.43 -6.63 -7.41
CA ALA A 81 3.18 -5.39 -8.10
C ALA A 81 3.68 -5.48 -9.55
N ARG A 82 2.93 -4.89 -10.48
CA ARG A 82 3.34 -4.76 -11.89
C ARG A 82 3.09 -3.35 -12.38
N LEU A 83 4.11 -2.78 -13.02
CA LEU A 83 4.03 -1.53 -13.76
C LEU A 83 4.05 -1.85 -15.26
N ARG A 84 3.16 -1.23 -16.04
CA ARG A 84 3.04 -1.43 -17.49
C ARG A 84 2.47 -0.20 -18.19
N GLY A 85 2.40 -0.28 -19.52
CA GLY A 85 1.89 0.76 -20.40
C GLY A 85 3.02 1.65 -20.92
N ARG A 86 2.85 2.96 -20.88
CA ARG A 86 3.83 3.96 -21.35
C ARG A 86 4.94 4.19 -20.32
N THR A 87 5.63 3.10 -19.97
CA THR A 87 6.78 3.13 -19.07
C THR A 87 8.03 3.66 -19.76
N VAL A 88 8.91 4.26 -18.98
CA VAL A 88 10.21 4.75 -19.43
C VAL A 88 11.34 4.24 -18.55
N GLN A 89 12.56 4.28 -19.08
CA GLN A 89 13.74 3.93 -18.29
C GLN A 89 13.82 4.80 -17.03
N GLY A 90 14.01 4.14 -15.87
CA GLY A 90 14.08 4.83 -14.58
C GLY A 90 12.76 4.86 -13.80
N ASP A 91 11.63 4.50 -14.42
CA ASP A 91 10.39 4.25 -13.70
C ASP A 91 10.59 3.13 -12.68
N LYS A 92 9.86 3.21 -11.57
CA LYS A 92 10.03 2.31 -10.43
C LYS A 92 8.71 1.66 -10.04
N VAL A 93 8.80 0.39 -9.63
CA VAL A 93 7.68 -0.38 -9.07
C VAL A 93 8.13 -1.11 -7.81
N TRP A 94 7.26 -1.21 -6.83
CA TRP A 94 7.47 -2.02 -5.63
C TRP A 94 6.14 -2.52 -5.08
N MET A 95 6.23 -3.48 -4.17
CA MET A 95 5.08 -3.95 -3.42
C MET A 95 5.33 -3.73 -1.94
N ASP A 96 4.40 -3.06 -1.27
CA ASP A 96 4.36 -3.05 0.18
C ASP A 96 3.55 -4.25 0.67
N TRP A 97 4.06 -4.93 1.69
CA TRP A 97 3.42 -6.08 2.32
C TRP A 97 3.45 -5.96 3.83
N THR A 98 2.30 -6.15 4.45
CA THR A 98 2.12 -6.08 5.90
C THR A 98 1.61 -7.40 6.45
N ARG A 99 1.90 -7.66 7.72
CA ARG A 99 1.33 -8.75 8.52
C ARG A 99 0.51 -8.27 9.72
N ASP A 100 0.31 -6.96 9.85
CA ASP A 100 -0.31 -6.30 10.99
C ASP A 100 -1.34 -5.24 10.57
N ALA A 101 -2.02 -5.51 9.45
CA ALA A 101 -3.06 -4.66 8.86
C ALA A 101 -2.58 -3.26 8.44
N GLY A 102 -1.27 -3.10 8.19
CA GLY A 102 -0.67 -1.88 7.66
C GLY A 102 -0.08 -0.96 8.73
N ARG A 103 0.06 -1.43 9.97
CA ARG A 103 0.75 -0.67 11.03
C ARG A 103 2.25 -0.63 10.77
N THR A 104 2.81 -1.72 10.25
CA THR A 104 4.15 -1.83 9.71
C THR A 104 4.11 -2.61 8.40
N TRP A 105 5.09 -2.37 7.52
CA TRP A 105 5.18 -3.11 6.27
C TRP A 105 6.62 -3.24 5.80
N ILE A 106 6.83 -4.24 4.96
CA ILE A 106 8.05 -4.42 4.17
C ILE A 106 7.78 -3.85 2.79
N GLN A 107 8.61 -2.89 2.37
CA GLN A 107 8.70 -2.44 1.00
C GLN A 107 9.61 -3.38 0.20
N CYS A 108 9.02 -4.17 -0.68
CA CYS A 108 9.77 -4.99 -1.62
C CYS A 108 10.07 -4.21 -2.91
N GLY A 109 11.23 -3.56 -2.94
CA GLY A 109 11.72 -2.74 -4.05
C GLY A 109 12.32 -1.42 -3.55
N PRO A 110 12.48 -0.42 -4.44
CA PRO A 110 11.99 -0.36 -5.81
C PRO A 110 12.79 -1.18 -6.84
N PHE A 111 12.08 -1.68 -7.84
CA PHE A 111 12.62 -2.28 -9.06
C PHE A 111 12.47 -1.30 -10.22
N THR A 112 13.53 -1.15 -11.00
CA THR A 112 13.61 -0.11 -12.04
C THR A 112 13.33 -0.69 -13.42
N VAL A 113 12.51 0.02 -14.22
CA VAL A 113 12.28 -0.24 -15.64
C VAL A 113 13.57 0.04 -16.43
N SER A 114 14.00 -0.93 -17.24
CA SER A 114 15.29 -0.87 -17.93
C SER A 114 15.25 -0.13 -19.27
N TYR A 115 14.10 -0.10 -19.96
CA TYR A 115 13.94 0.52 -21.28
C TYR A 115 12.48 0.94 -21.54
N LEU A 116 12.26 1.75 -22.56
CA LEU A 116 10.94 2.29 -22.93
C LEU A 116 9.92 1.17 -23.18
N PHE A 117 8.69 1.37 -22.70
CA PHE A 117 7.54 0.47 -22.83
C PHE A 117 7.73 -0.93 -22.22
N ALA A 118 8.80 -1.15 -21.46
CA ALA A 118 9.03 -2.41 -20.77
C ALA A 118 8.16 -2.49 -19.51
N PRO A 119 7.41 -3.58 -19.28
CA PRO A 119 6.81 -3.80 -17.99
C PRO A 119 7.89 -4.06 -16.94
N LYS A 120 7.53 -3.88 -15.68
CA LYS A 120 8.37 -4.25 -14.54
C LYS A 120 7.53 -4.87 -13.45
N THR A 121 8.06 -5.89 -12.79
CA THR A 121 7.40 -6.51 -11.63
C THR A 121 8.24 -6.37 -10.37
N SER A 122 7.58 -6.33 -9.21
CA SER A 122 8.25 -6.62 -7.93
C SER A 122 8.52 -8.11 -7.77
N ALA A 123 9.29 -8.50 -6.75
CA ALA A 123 9.23 -9.88 -6.27
C ALA A 123 7.82 -10.22 -5.73
N ALA A 124 7.47 -11.51 -5.77
CA ALA A 124 6.15 -12.01 -5.43
C ALA A 124 6.13 -12.70 -4.06
N GLN A 125 5.13 -12.39 -3.24
CA GLN A 125 4.94 -12.98 -1.91
C GLN A 125 3.71 -13.88 -1.89
N ARG A 126 3.70 -14.94 -1.07
CA ARG A 126 2.49 -15.76 -0.87
C ARG A 126 1.34 -14.91 -0.34
N THR A 127 0.12 -15.17 -0.82
CA THR A 127 -1.11 -14.57 -0.28
C THR A 127 -1.59 -15.34 0.96
N SER A 128 -2.43 -14.71 1.78
CA SER A 128 -3.12 -15.36 2.91
C SER A 128 -4.56 -14.89 2.98
N ARG A 129 -5.41 -15.66 3.69
CA ARG A 129 -6.77 -15.26 4.06
C ARG A 129 -6.83 -14.47 5.37
N ASP A 130 -5.71 -14.34 6.08
CA ASP A 130 -5.60 -13.51 7.28
C ASP A 130 -5.78 -12.03 6.89
N ALA A 131 -6.76 -11.36 7.51
CA ALA A 131 -7.08 -9.97 7.22
C ALA A 131 -5.96 -8.98 7.61
N ASN A 132 -4.96 -9.41 8.39
CA ASN A 132 -3.77 -8.63 8.71
C ASN A 132 -2.70 -8.72 7.62
N TRP A 133 -2.78 -9.73 6.74
CA TRP A 133 -1.93 -9.83 5.56
C TRP A 133 -2.51 -9.02 4.44
N ARG A 134 -1.83 -7.93 4.10
CA ARG A 134 -2.27 -7.04 3.02
C ARG A 134 -1.13 -6.67 2.12
N PHE A 135 -1.49 -6.32 0.90
CA PHE A 135 -0.58 -5.89 -0.12
C PHE A 135 -1.06 -4.57 -0.73
N ARG A 136 -0.14 -3.72 -1.14
CA ARG A 136 -0.42 -2.67 -2.11
C ARG A 136 0.70 -2.60 -3.13
N ALA A 137 0.33 -2.44 -4.38
CA ALA A 137 1.26 -2.11 -5.44
C ALA A 137 1.49 -0.61 -5.46
N CYS A 138 2.75 -0.22 -5.63
CA CYS A 138 3.17 1.16 -5.72
C CYS A 138 4.12 1.35 -6.90
N GLY A 139 4.16 2.57 -7.43
CA GLY A 139 5.07 2.95 -8.49
C GLY A 139 5.37 4.44 -8.50
N ARG A 140 6.42 4.79 -9.23
CA ARG A 140 6.86 6.17 -9.40
C ARG A 140 7.49 6.36 -10.77
N GLY A 141 7.06 7.39 -11.48
CA GLY A 141 7.67 7.79 -12.75
C GLY A 141 9.11 8.27 -12.59
N SER A 142 9.92 8.10 -13.63
CA SER A 142 11.27 8.63 -13.72
C SER A 142 11.24 10.16 -13.61
N GLY A 143 12.06 10.72 -12.71
CA GLY A 143 12.07 12.17 -12.43
C GLY A 143 10.89 12.70 -11.60
N ALA A 144 9.90 11.87 -11.26
CA ALA A 144 8.80 12.27 -10.40
C ALA A 144 9.19 12.25 -8.91
N ASN A 145 8.61 13.17 -8.13
CA ASN A 145 8.79 13.24 -6.68
C ASN A 145 7.70 12.47 -5.91
N GLU A 146 6.57 12.20 -6.55
CA GLU A 146 5.42 11.54 -5.94
C GLU A 146 5.41 10.03 -6.22
N SER A 147 5.03 9.26 -5.21
CA SER A 147 4.81 7.82 -5.32
C SER A 147 3.30 7.56 -5.32
N PHE A 148 2.83 6.73 -6.24
CA PHE A 148 1.42 6.35 -6.33
C PHE A 148 1.25 4.91 -5.86
N CYS A 149 0.26 4.68 -5.00
CA CYS A 149 -0.02 3.35 -4.46
C CYS A 149 -1.50 3.03 -4.56
N THR A 150 -1.80 1.78 -4.91
CA THR A 150 -3.13 1.20 -4.74
C THR A 150 -3.56 1.23 -3.27
N THR A 151 -4.87 1.16 -3.03
CA THR A 151 -5.38 0.84 -1.68
C THR A 151 -4.93 -0.55 -1.27
N TRP A 152 -4.77 -0.79 0.04
CA TRP A 152 -4.48 -2.13 0.57
C TRP A 152 -5.56 -3.16 0.14
N TRP A 153 -5.09 -4.33 -0.27
CA TRP A 153 -5.88 -5.53 -0.57
C TRP A 153 -5.52 -6.64 0.40
#